data_AF-A0A6L9M212-F1
#
_entry.id   AF-A0A6L9M212-F1
#
_cell.length_a   1.000
_cell.length_b   1.000
_cell.length_c   1.000
_cell.angle_alpha   90.00
_cell.angle_beta   90.00
_cell.angle_gamma   90.00
#
_symmetry.space_group_name_H-M   'P 1'
#
loop_
_entity.id
_entity.type
_entity.pdbx_description
1 polymer ?
#
loop_
_entity_poly.entity_id
_entity_poly.type
_entity_poly.pdbx_seq_one_letter_code
_entity_poly.pdbx_strand_id
1 'polypeptide(L)'
;MTIPISLFCLTIGFFVFSLRAINLHKESVITDLARQQQEIRFKYESVVKQKKALHTEHEKKARQLSRLKNSQDGVSVISCEDLNLEEIDDDQKASQYLLGQGKITLEQNERAFQKMGVLKMDYLGVCLALGFIDMETSQRALKINKARNSSAL
;
A
#
# COMPACT_ATOMS: atom_id res chain seq x y z
N MET A 1 -29.57 -20.46 71.54
CA MET A 1 -29.24 -21.24 70.33
C MET A 1 -29.61 -20.55 69.01
N THR A 2 -30.00 -19.26 69.02
CA THR A 2 -30.43 -18.51 67.82
C THR A 2 -29.28 -17.88 67.03
N ILE A 3 -28.19 -17.53 67.71
CA ILE A 3 -26.97 -16.95 67.13
C ILE A 3 -26.36 -17.82 65.99
N PRO A 4 -26.16 -19.14 66.15
CA PRO A 4 -25.58 -19.95 65.07
C PRO A 4 -26.48 -20.06 63.83
N ILE A 5 -27.80 -20.05 64.02
CA ILE A 5 -28.77 -20.13 62.90
C ILE A 5 -28.73 -18.82 62.09
N SER A 6 -28.65 -17.67 62.77
CA SER A 6 -28.56 -16.37 62.09
C SER A 6 -27.27 -16.21 61.28
N LEU A 7 -26.14 -16.72 61.77
CA LEU A 7 -24.87 -16.72 61.03
C LEU A 7 -24.94 -17.61 59.79
N PHE A 8 -25.58 -18.78 59.88
CA PHE A 8 -25.74 -19.69 58.76
C PHE A 8 -26.64 -19.13 57.65
N CYS A 9 -27.71 -18.42 58.00
CA CYS A 9 -28.54 -17.73 57.01
C CYS A 9 -27.79 -16.59 56.30
N LEU A 10 -26.92 -15.88 57.02
CA LEU A 10 -26.14 -14.78 56.46
C LEU A 10 -25.11 -15.28 55.45
N THR A 11 -24.42 -16.38 55.75
CA THR A 11 -23.45 -16.98 54.82
C THR A 11 -24.13 -17.54 53.57
N ILE A 12 -25.30 -18.17 53.69
CA ILE A 12 -26.10 -18.62 52.54
C ILE A 12 -26.55 -17.43 51.69
N GLY A 13 -27.03 -16.35 52.32
CA GLY A 13 -27.44 -15.14 51.61
C GLY A 13 -26.29 -14.52 50.80
N PHE A 14 -25.11 -14.43 51.40
CA PHE A 14 -23.90 -13.94 50.72
C PHE A 14 -23.48 -14.84 49.56
N PHE A 15 -23.57 -16.16 49.74
CA PHE A 15 -23.26 -17.14 48.70
C PHE A 15 -24.20 -17.00 47.49
N VAL A 16 -25.52 -16.92 47.72
CA VAL A 16 -26.51 -16.73 46.65
C VAL A 16 -26.33 -15.39 45.94
N PHE A 17 -26.02 -14.32 46.68
CA PHE A 17 -25.73 -13.01 46.09
C PHE A 17 -24.51 -13.06 45.17
N SER A 18 -23.43 -13.70 45.61
CA SER A 18 -22.20 -13.86 44.84
C SER A 18 -22.43 -14.66 43.55
N LEU A 19 -23.22 -15.75 43.62
CA LEU A 19 -23.60 -16.53 42.44
C LEU A 19 -24.41 -15.71 41.42
N ARG A 20 -25.36 -14.88 41.89
CA ARG A 20 -26.12 -13.99 41.00
C ARG A 20 -25.24 -12.95 40.33
N ALA A 21 -24.31 -12.35 41.07
CA ALA A 21 -23.37 -11.37 40.52
C ALA A 21 -22.48 -11.99 39.41
N ILE A 22 -21.97 -13.21 39.64
CA ILE A 22 -21.15 -13.93 38.66
C ILE A 22 -21.97 -14.27 37.41
N ASN A 23 -23.20 -14.74 37.56
CA ASN A 23 -24.04 -15.09 36.41
C ASN A 23 -24.38 -13.87 35.56
N LEU A 24 -24.69 -12.74 36.19
CA LEU A 24 -24.98 -11.48 35.48
C LEU A 24 -23.75 -10.97 34.71
N HIS A 25 -22.55 -11.07 35.31
CA HIS A 25 -21.32 -10.71 34.65
C HIS A 25 -21.00 -11.63 33.46
N LYS A 26 -21.23 -12.94 33.61
CA LYS A 26 -21.06 -13.90 32.52
C LYS A 26 -21.98 -13.60 31.33
N GLU A 27 -23.24 -13.29 31.57
CA GLU A 27 -24.19 -12.94 30.51
C GLU A 27 -23.75 -11.68 29.76
N SER A 28 -23.30 -10.64 30.48
CA SER A 28 -22.75 -9.42 29.87
C SER A 28 -21.55 -9.72 28.98
N VAL A 29 -20.58 -10.50 29.49
CA VAL A 29 -19.36 -10.84 28.74
C VAL A 29 -19.68 -11.68 27.51
N ILE A 30 -20.60 -12.64 27.61
CA ILE A 30 -21.04 -13.45 26.46
C ILE A 30 -21.71 -12.57 25.40
N THR A 31 -22.54 -11.62 25.82
CA THR A 31 -23.24 -10.70 24.90
C THR A 31 -22.26 -9.78 24.19
N ASP A 32 -21.27 -9.25 24.92
CA ASP A 32 -20.22 -8.41 24.34
C ASP A 32 -19.35 -9.20 23.36
N LEU A 33 -18.98 -10.44 23.70
CA LEU A 33 -18.18 -11.29 22.83
C LEU A 33 -18.95 -11.65 21.54
N ALA A 34 -20.25 -11.92 21.66
CA ALA A 34 -21.12 -12.17 20.51
C ALA A 34 -21.21 -10.93 19.60
N ARG A 35 -21.32 -9.73 20.18
CA ARG A 35 -21.34 -8.47 19.44
C ARG A 35 -20.03 -8.22 18.70
N GLN A 36 -18.89 -8.45 19.36
CA GLN A 36 -17.57 -8.34 18.72
C GLN A 36 -17.40 -9.34 17.57
N GLN A 37 -17.83 -10.58 17.76
CA GLN A 37 -17.80 -11.59 16.68
C GLN A 37 -18.65 -11.16 15.48
N GLN A 38 -19.84 -10.61 15.72
CA GLN A 38 -20.71 -10.13 14.66
C GLN A 38 -20.09 -8.94 13.91
N GLU A 39 -19.47 -8.00 14.62
CA GLU A 39 -18.79 -6.86 14.01
C GLU A 39 -17.60 -7.31 13.14
N ILE A 40 -16.79 -8.25 13.63
CA ILE A 40 -15.68 -8.82 12.86
C ILE A 40 -16.19 -9.54 11.62
N ARG A 41 -17.26 -10.33 11.73
CA ARG A 41 -17.89 -11.00 10.58
C ARG A 41 -18.36 -9.99 9.53
N PHE A 42 -19.02 -8.91 9.95
CA PHE A 42 -19.47 -7.87 9.04
C PHE A 42 -18.30 -7.17 8.34
N LYS A 43 -17.25 -6.82 9.09
CA LYS A 43 -16.02 -6.25 8.52
C LYS A 43 -15.41 -7.20 7.49
N TYR A 44 -15.27 -8.48 7.82
CA TYR A 44 -14.74 -9.49 6.91
C TYR A 44 -15.57 -9.59 5.63
N GLU A 45 -16.90 -9.68 5.75
CA GLU A 45 -17.80 -9.75 4.59
C GLU A 45 -17.68 -8.50 3.70
N SER A 46 -17.57 -7.31 4.30
CA SER A 46 -17.38 -6.07 3.56
C SER A 46 -16.07 -6.05 2.77
N VAL A 47 -14.96 -6.54 3.37
CA VAL A 47 -13.66 -6.63 2.70
C VAL A 47 -13.69 -7.63 1.55
N VAL A 48 -14.35 -8.77 1.73
CA VAL A 48 -14.52 -9.77 0.66
C VAL A 48 -15.31 -9.17 -0.51
N LYS A 49 -16.38 -8.42 -0.25
CA LYS A 49 -17.15 -7.71 -1.28
C LYS A 49 -16.29 -6.68 -2.02
N GLN A 50 -15.54 -5.85 -1.29
CA GLN A 50 -14.63 -4.86 -1.87
C GLN A 50 -13.55 -5.52 -2.74
N LYS A 51 -12.93 -6.61 -2.25
CA LYS A 51 -11.94 -7.38 -3.02
C LYS A 51 -12.51 -7.90 -4.33
N LYS A 52 -13.73 -8.44 -4.30
CA LYS A 52 -14.40 -8.94 -5.51
C LYS A 52 -14.69 -7.79 -6.49
N ALA A 53 -15.18 -6.66 -6.01
CA ALA A 53 -15.42 -5.47 -6.83
C ALA A 53 -14.13 -4.95 -7.48
N LEU A 54 -13.05 -4.82 -6.70
CA LEU A 54 -11.74 -4.40 -7.21
C LEU A 54 -11.21 -5.35 -8.28
N HIS A 55 -11.36 -6.67 -8.07
CA HIS A 55 -10.93 -7.67 -9.04
C HIS A 55 -11.69 -7.55 -10.37
N THR A 56 -13.01 -7.36 -10.31
CA THR A 56 -13.82 -7.13 -11.51
C THR A 56 -13.46 -5.83 -12.23
N GLU A 57 -13.12 -4.78 -11.50
CA GLU A 57 -12.68 -3.51 -12.08
C GLU A 57 -11.31 -3.66 -12.76
N HIS A 58 -10.38 -4.36 -12.11
CA HIS A 58 -9.07 -4.66 -12.68
C HIS A 58 -9.18 -5.49 -13.96
N GLU A 59 -10.04 -6.52 -13.97
CA GLU A 59 -10.28 -7.33 -15.16
C GLU A 59 -10.92 -6.50 -16.28
N LYS A 60 -11.88 -5.62 -15.95
CA LYS A 60 -12.50 -4.72 -16.93
C LYS A 60 -11.47 -3.76 -17.54
N LYS A 61 -10.61 -3.15 -16.72
CA LYS A 61 -9.53 -2.27 -17.17
C LYS A 61 -8.49 -3.03 -18.01
N ALA A 62 -8.12 -4.24 -17.61
CA ALA A 62 -7.23 -5.10 -18.39
C ALA A 62 -7.83 -5.44 -19.76
N ARG A 63 -9.12 -5.81 -19.82
CA ARG A 63 -9.82 -6.05 -21.09
C ARG A 63 -9.92 -4.80 -21.95
N GLN A 64 -10.14 -3.62 -21.36
CA GLN A 64 -10.14 -2.34 -22.08
C GLN A 64 -8.75 -2.03 -22.65
N LEU A 65 -7.68 -2.24 -21.88
CA LEU A 65 -6.30 -2.10 -22.37
C LEU A 65 -6.00 -3.05 -23.52
N SER A 66 -6.37 -4.33 -23.42
CA SER A 66 -6.18 -5.28 -24.52
C SER A 66 -6.97 -4.89 -25.77
N ARG A 67 -8.20 -4.36 -25.62
CA ARG A 67 -8.98 -3.85 -26.75
C ARG A 67 -8.31 -2.64 -27.39
N LEU A 68 -7.87 -1.67 -26.58
CA LEU A 68 -7.14 -0.50 -27.08
C LEU A 68 -5.85 -0.90 -27.80
N LYS A 69 -5.09 -1.85 -27.24
CA LYS A 69 -3.88 -2.40 -27.86
C LYS A 69 -4.17 -3.04 -29.21
N ASN A 70 -5.19 -3.91 -29.30
CA ASN A 70 -5.56 -4.56 -30.55
C ASN A 70 -6.22 -3.60 -31.56
N SER A 71 -6.88 -2.54 -31.09
CA SER A 71 -7.40 -1.48 -31.96
C SER A 71 -6.30 -0.51 -32.44
N GLN A 72 -5.17 -0.45 -31.73
CA GLN A 72 -3.96 0.25 -32.17
C GLN A 72 -3.18 -0.50 -33.24
N ASP A 73 -3.43 -1.80 -33.51
CA ASP A 73 -2.76 -2.50 -34.62
C ASP A 73 -3.14 -1.99 -36.03
N GLY A 74 -4.11 -1.05 -36.13
CA GLY A 74 -4.47 -0.36 -37.38
C GLY A 74 -4.18 1.15 -37.41
N VAL A 75 -3.82 1.74 -36.27
CA VAL A 75 -3.26 3.08 -36.20
C VAL A 75 -1.80 2.83 -35.94
N SER A 76 -0.94 3.02 -36.94
CA SER A 76 0.50 3.11 -36.72
C SER A 76 0.71 4.03 -35.52
N VAL A 77 0.90 3.43 -34.34
CA VAL A 77 1.42 4.12 -33.19
C VAL A 77 2.75 4.51 -33.75
N ILE A 78 2.87 5.78 -34.12
CA ILE A 78 4.16 6.40 -34.26
C ILE A 78 4.78 6.09 -32.91
N SER A 79 5.63 5.06 -32.93
CA SER A 79 6.23 4.55 -31.73
C SER A 79 6.93 5.77 -31.14
N CYS A 80 6.82 5.97 -29.83
CA CYS A 80 7.69 6.97 -29.21
C CYS A 80 9.18 6.63 -29.41
N GLU A 81 9.51 5.44 -29.95
CA GLU A 81 10.82 5.10 -30.53
C GLU A 81 11.15 5.83 -31.86
N ASP A 82 10.16 6.20 -32.70
CA ASP A 82 10.39 6.74 -34.05
C ASP A 82 10.36 8.28 -34.11
N LEU A 83 9.93 8.96 -33.04
CA LEU A 83 9.67 10.41 -33.08
C LEU A 83 10.73 11.30 -32.44
N ASN A 84 11.84 10.78 -31.89
CA ASN A 84 13.04 11.56 -31.56
C ASN A 84 14.19 10.65 -31.09
N LEU A 85 14.96 10.12 -32.05
CA LEU A 85 16.35 9.70 -31.84
C LEU A 85 17.30 10.92 -31.80
N GLU A 86 16.80 12.10 -31.41
CA GLU A 86 17.61 13.20 -30.94
C GLU A 86 17.80 13.02 -29.43
N GLU A 87 18.92 12.40 -29.07
CA GLU A 87 19.63 12.59 -27.79
C GLU A 87 18.71 12.73 -26.55
N ILE A 88 17.98 11.67 -26.18
CA ILE A 88 17.26 11.65 -24.90
C ILE A 88 18.30 11.86 -23.79
N ASP A 89 18.16 13.00 -23.10
CA ASP A 89 18.97 13.43 -21.97
C ASP A 89 19.15 12.30 -20.95
N ASP A 90 20.38 12.06 -20.55
CA ASP A 90 20.74 10.96 -19.64
C ASP A 90 20.01 11.10 -18.29
N ASP A 91 19.69 12.33 -17.88
CA ASP A 91 18.89 12.64 -16.70
C ASP A 91 17.44 12.14 -16.81
N GLN A 92 16.85 12.26 -17.99
CA GLN A 92 15.48 11.80 -18.23
C GLN A 92 15.39 10.28 -18.22
N LYS A 93 16.40 9.57 -18.77
CA LYS A 93 16.50 8.11 -18.68
C LYS A 93 16.65 7.63 -17.24
N ALA A 94 17.49 8.29 -16.46
CA ALA A 94 17.69 7.97 -15.05
C ALA A 94 16.38 8.14 -14.25
N SER A 95 15.62 9.19 -14.52
CA SER A 95 14.33 9.45 -13.87
C SER A 95 13.30 8.35 -14.16
N GLN A 96 13.17 7.92 -15.42
CA GLN A 96 12.24 6.87 -15.81
C GLN A 96 12.61 5.54 -15.18
N TYR A 97 13.90 5.23 -15.09
CA TYR A 97 14.37 4.00 -14.43
C TYR A 97 14.00 4.00 -12.94
N LEU A 98 14.28 5.09 -12.21
CA LEU A 98 13.98 5.16 -10.78
C LEU A 98 12.47 5.12 -10.49
N LEU A 99 11.66 5.78 -11.32
CA LEU A 99 10.20 5.68 -11.24
C LEU A 99 9.68 4.27 -11.55
N GLY A 100 10.17 3.65 -12.64
CA GLY A 100 9.75 2.32 -13.06
C GLY A 100 10.11 1.22 -12.05
N GLN A 101 11.20 1.40 -11.31
CA GLN A 101 11.63 0.51 -10.23
C GLN A 101 10.99 0.86 -8.87
N GLY A 102 10.16 1.91 -8.80
CA GLY A 102 9.55 2.37 -7.55
C GLY A 102 10.56 2.86 -6.51
N LYS A 103 11.77 3.27 -6.94
CA LYS A 103 12.82 3.79 -6.06
C LYS A 103 12.57 5.22 -5.61
N ILE A 104 11.80 5.97 -6.40
CA ILE A 104 11.31 7.29 -6.08
C ILE A 104 9.84 7.41 -6.46
N THR A 105 9.13 8.31 -5.82
CA THR A 105 7.76 8.69 -6.18
C THR A 105 7.73 9.75 -7.27
N LEU A 106 6.58 9.90 -7.94
CA LEU A 106 6.39 10.92 -8.98
C LEU A 106 6.61 12.34 -8.43
N GLU A 107 6.16 12.61 -7.19
CA GLU A 107 6.37 13.90 -6.53
C GLU A 107 7.85 14.16 -6.21
N GLN A 108 8.60 13.15 -5.74
CA GLN A 108 10.04 13.27 -5.53
C GLN A 108 10.79 13.52 -6.84
N ASN A 109 10.36 12.87 -7.93
CA ASN A 109 10.93 13.08 -9.25
C ASN A 109 10.78 14.53 -9.72
N GLU A 110 9.57 15.09 -9.63
CA GLU A 110 9.32 16.48 -10.01
C GLU A 110 10.14 17.46 -9.17
N ARG A 111 10.22 17.22 -7.85
CA ARG A 111 11.06 18.04 -6.96
C ARG A 111 12.54 17.96 -7.31
N ALA A 112 13.05 16.79 -7.70
CA ALA A 112 14.43 16.63 -8.12
C ALA A 112 14.72 17.43 -9.40
N PHE A 113 13.86 17.35 -10.42
CA PHE A 113 14.01 18.14 -11.64
C PHE A 113 13.98 19.65 -11.40
N GLN A 114 13.09 20.13 -10.53
CA GLN A 114 13.04 21.55 -10.16
C GLN A 114 14.33 22.02 -9.47
N LYS A 115 14.96 21.15 -8.67
CA LYS A 115 16.20 21.48 -7.93
C LYS A 115 17.47 21.31 -8.75
N MET A 116 17.41 20.60 -9.88
CA MET A 116 18.51 20.41 -10.83
C MET A 116 19.06 21.73 -11.36
N GLY A 117 18.18 22.64 -11.80
CA GLY A 117 18.60 23.96 -12.28
C GLY A 117 19.18 24.87 -11.18
N VAL A 118 18.78 24.67 -9.92
CA VAL A 118 19.26 25.47 -8.78
C VAL A 118 20.62 24.98 -8.30
N LEU A 119 20.78 23.66 -8.18
CA LEU A 119 21.99 23.04 -7.65
C LEU A 119 23.10 22.88 -8.70
N LYS A 120 22.76 22.99 -10.00
CA LYS A 120 23.67 22.75 -11.13
C LYS A 120 24.35 21.37 -11.04
N MET A 121 23.59 20.38 -10.57
CA MET A 121 24.01 18.98 -10.47
C MET A 121 23.16 18.14 -11.42
N ASP A 122 23.67 16.98 -11.78
CA ASP A 122 22.95 15.95 -12.53
C ASP A 122 21.77 15.40 -11.71
N TYR A 123 20.78 14.83 -12.40
CA TYR A 123 19.56 14.37 -11.77
C TYR A 123 19.80 13.35 -10.64
N LEU A 124 20.74 12.42 -10.85
CA LEU A 124 21.13 11.42 -9.84
C LEU A 124 21.83 12.08 -8.64
N GLY A 125 22.70 13.06 -8.87
CA GLY A 125 23.34 13.85 -7.83
C GLY A 125 22.33 14.61 -6.97
N VAL A 126 21.29 15.19 -7.59
CA VAL A 126 20.20 15.85 -6.87
C VAL A 126 19.37 14.85 -6.06
N CYS A 127 19.02 13.71 -6.64
CA CYS A 127 18.28 12.66 -5.93
C CYS A 127 19.05 12.15 -4.70
N LEU A 128 20.38 12.05 -4.81
CA LEU A 128 21.26 11.67 -3.71
C LEU A 128 21.34 12.78 -2.65
N ALA A 129 21.55 14.03 -3.06
CA ALA A 129 21.67 15.18 -2.16
C ALA A 129 20.38 15.47 -1.37
N LEU A 130 19.22 15.24 -1.99
CA LEU A 130 17.91 15.35 -1.35
C LEU A 130 17.55 14.13 -0.49
N GLY A 131 18.37 13.07 -0.50
CA GLY A 131 18.14 11.84 0.26
C GLY A 131 16.99 10.99 -0.28
N PHE A 132 16.64 11.12 -1.56
CA PHE A 132 15.60 10.31 -2.19
C PHE A 132 16.10 8.91 -2.55
N ILE A 133 17.40 8.77 -2.83
CA ILE A 133 18.06 7.50 -3.13
C ILE A 133 19.36 7.38 -2.32
N ASP A 134 19.80 6.15 -2.11
CA ASP A 134 21.11 5.85 -1.54
C ASP A 134 22.20 5.81 -2.63
N MET A 135 23.46 5.85 -2.18
CA MET A 135 24.62 5.83 -3.08
C MET A 135 24.67 4.54 -3.92
N GLU A 136 24.23 3.41 -3.35
CA GLU A 136 24.19 2.13 -4.05
C GLU A 136 23.18 2.15 -5.22
N THR A 137 21.95 2.66 -4.99
CA THR A 137 20.95 2.79 -6.06
C THR A 137 21.39 3.77 -7.14
N SER A 138 22.03 4.88 -6.78
CA SER A 138 22.59 5.83 -7.75
C SER A 138 23.64 5.16 -8.66
N GLN A 139 24.58 4.40 -8.09
CA GLN A 139 25.60 3.68 -8.87
C GLN A 139 24.99 2.62 -9.80
N ARG A 140 23.95 1.90 -9.36
CA ARG A 140 23.23 0.93 -10.19
C ARG A 140 22.51 1.62 -11.36
N ALA A 141 21.83 2.73 -11.11
CA ALA A 141 21.16 3.51 -12.15
C ALA A 141 22.17 4.02 -13.19
N LEU A 142 23.34 4.51 -12.75
CA LEU A 142 24.40 5.00 -13.63
C LEU A 142 25.03 3.88 -14.49
N LYS A 143 25.25 2.69 -13.92
CA LYS A 143 25.75 1.53 -14.67
C LYS A 143 24.77 1.09 -15.76
N ILE A 144 23.47 1.07 -15.44
CA ILE A 144 22.42 0.67 -16.38
C ILE A 144 22.30 1.69 -17.51
N ASN A 145 22.36 2.99 -17.19
CA ASN A 145 22.30 4.05 -18.20
C ASN A 145 23.51 3.98 -19.16
N LYS A 146 24.72 3.78 -18.63
CA LYS A 146 25.94 3.58 -19.44
C LYS A 146 25.88 2.32 -20.30
N ALA A 147 25.48 1.18 -19.74
CA ALA A 147 25.40 -0.08 -20.46
C ALA A 147 24.42 0.00 -21.65
N ARG A 148 23.29 0.70 -21.47
CA ARG A 148 22.28 0.90 -22.52
C ARG A 148 22.77 1.80 -23.65
N ASN A 149 23.52 2.86 -23.33
CA ASN A 149 24.13 3.74 -24.34
C ASN A 149 25.24 3.01 -25.15
N SER A 150 25.97 2.06 -24.54
CA SER A 150 26.98 1.24 -25.26
C SER A 150 26.40 0.11 -26.12
N SER A 151 25.17 -0.33 -25.87
CA SER A 151 24.47 -1.34 -26.69
C SER A 151 23.67 -0.76 -27.87
N ALA A 152 23.64 0.56 -28.00
CA ALA A 152 22.97 1.29 -29.07
C ALA A 152 23.95 1.84 -30.14
N LEU A 153 25.24 1.47 -30.03
CA LEU A 153 26.31 1.68 -31.01
C LEU A 153 26.68 0.35 -31.66
#